data_AF-A0A2R5L0Q0-F1
#
_entry.id   AF-A0A2R5L0Q0-F1
#
_cell.length_a   1.000
_cell.length_b   1.000
_cell.length_c   1.000
_cell.angle_alpha   90.00
_cell.angle_beta   90.00
_cell.angle_gamma   90.00
#
_symmetry.space_group_name_H-M   'P 1'
#
loop_
_entity.id
_entity.type
_entity.pdbx_description
1 polymer ?
#
loop_
_entity_poly.entity_id
_entity_poly.type
_entity_poly.pdbx_seq_one_letter_code
_entity_poly.pdbx_strand_id
1 'polypeptide(L)'
;CDMSCPGDLRYSCGGYLALSLYQTGLAKHVSPPVLTNATGHSNVNVSIAYILTLNGRATRQMFRLFRALYHTHHCFYIHVDKRSSHMHRAALRLAEGYSNVFVTRQRHATIWGGSTLLTVLLQAMEELINKPHCHWDFVVNLSESDYPIKSNQALEEFLWRNKGRNFLKSHGQDTNRFLKKQGLDRTFLQCEEHMWRLGERKLPSGVRIDGGSDWVCLSNAFVRYVISSNDQLISGLRKVYEYTLLPAESFFHTVLRNSAFCPSFTDNNLHLTNWKRKLGCRCQYKNIVDWCGCSPNDFTPKDWNKLYATRSRNLFFGRKFEAVVSLAVINKLDAWLYHPYRDDT
;
A
#
# COMPACT_ATOMS: atom_id res chain seq x y z
N CYS A 1 -12.41 -28.74 15.67
CA CYS A 1 -11.52 -28.37 16.79
C CYS A 1 -10.34 -29.32 16.78
N ASP A 2 -9.15 -28.79 16.53
CA ASP A 2 -7.90 -29.53 16.32
C ASP A 2 -6.80 -29.13 17.31
N MET A 3 -7.14 -28.36 18.35
CA MET A 3 -6.19 -27.95 19.40
C MET A 3 -6.86 -27.79 20.77
N SER A 4 -6.10 -27.89 21.85
CA SER A 4 -6.61 -27.60 23.20
C SER A 4 -6.92 -26.11 23.38
N CYS A 5 -7.95 -25.78 24.15
CA CYS A 5 -8.32 -24.40 24.45
C CYS A 5 -7.26 -23.72 25.33
N PRO A 6 -6.80 -22.49 25.01
CA PRO A 6 -5.84 -21.76 25.84
C PRO A 6 -6.33 -21.45 27.26
N GLY A 7 -7.66 -21.32 27.45
CA GLY A 7 -8.26 -21.02 28.75
C GLY A 7 -8.59 -22.25 29.60
N ASP A 8 -8.68 -23.45 29.00
CA ASP A 8 -8.91 -24.70 29.72
C ASP A 8 -8.51 -25.90 28.84
N LEU A 9 -7.45 -26.58 29.23
CA LEU A 9 -6.85 -27.68 28.47
C LEU A 9 -7.76 -28.92 28.33
N ARG A 10 -8.83 -29.03 29.12
CA ARG A 10 -9.81 -30.14 29.04
C ARG A 10 -10.71 -30.04 27.82
N TYR A 11 -10.84 -28.85 27.25
CA TYR A 11 -11.68 -28.61 26.09
C TYR A 11 -10.84 -28.54 24.81
N SER A 12 -11.43 -29.02 23.72
CA SER A 12 -10.87 -28.87 22.37
C SER A 12 -11.45 -27.62 21.71
N CYS A 13 -10.59 -26.65 21.45
CA CYS A 13 -10.87 -25.45 20.68
C CYS A 13 -10.30 -25.59 19.26
N GLY A 14 -10.49 -24.58 18.41
CA GLY A 14 -9.87 -24.58 17.09
C GLY A 14 -10.76 -25.13 15.98
N GLY A 15 -10.15 -25.49 14.86
CA GLY A 15 -10.82 -25.82 13.61
C GLY A 15 -10.55 -24.78 12.53
N TYR A 16 -10.93 -25.11 11.29
CA TYR A 16 -10.62 -24.31 10.10
C TYR A 16 -10.98 -22.82 10.25
N LEU A 17 -12.06 -22.54 10.98
CA LEU A 17 -12.66 -21.22 11.20
C LEU A 17 -12.37 -20.62 12.59
N ALA A 18 -11.47 -21.19 13.37
CA ALA A 18 -11.22 -20.74 14.75
C ALA A 18 -10.69 -19.30 14.87
N LEU A 19 -10.10 -18.79 13.78
CA LEU A 19 -9.63 -17.40 13.69
C LEU A 19 -10.74 -16.42 13.28
N SER A 20 -11.92 -16.92 12.93
CA SER A 20 -13.06 -16.12 12.53
C SER A 20 -13.87 -15.70 13.75
N LEU A 21 -13.88 -14.40 14.03
CA LEU A 21 -14.76 -13.80 15.04
C LEU A 21 -16.17 -13.64 14.45
N TYR A 22 -17.07 -14.57 14.80
CA TYR A 22 -18.47 -14.54 14.34
C TYR A 22 -19.35 -13.62 15.19
N GLN A 23 -19.11 -13.57 16.50
CA GLN A 23 -19.89 -12.77 17.44
C GLN A 23 -19.08 -12.52 18.72
N THR A 24 -19.10 -11.28 19.22
CA THR A 24 -18.40 -10.89 20.47
C THR A 24 -19.38 -10.50 21.58
N GLY A 25 -20.69 -10.44 21.31
CA GLY A 25 -21.69 -9.87 22.22
C GLY A 25 -21.60 -8.34 22.39
N LEU A 26 -20.54 -7.71 21.87
CA LEU A 26 -20.40 -6.25 21.82
C LEU A 26 -21.28 -5.68 20.71
N ALA A 27 -21.88 -4.51 20.97
CA ALA A 27 -22.55 -3.75 19.93
C ALA A 27 -21.58 -3.55 18.76
N LYS A 28 -22.01 -3.88 17.53
CA LYS A 28 -21.20 -3.58 16.35
C LYS A 28 -21.00 -2.07 16.31
N HIS A 29 -19.77 -1.61 16.57
CA HIS A 29 -19.41 -0.23 16.27
C HIS A 29 -19.56 -0.04 14.77
N VAL A 30 -20.66 0.63 14.38
CA VAL A 30 -20.87 1.03 12.99
C VAL A 30 -19.92 2.18 12.73
N SER A 31 -18.82 1.90 12.05
CA SER A 31 -18.00 2.95 11.49
C SER A 31 -18.90 3.87 10.65
N PRO A 32 -18.81 5.20 10.80
CA PRO A 32 -19.58 6.11 9.98
C PRO A 32 -19.35 5.79 8.49
N PRO A 33 -20.40 5.87 7.66
CA PRO A 33 -20.29 5.53 6.26
C PRO A 33 -19.25 6.44 5.58
N VAL A 34 -18.50 5.86 4.64
CA VAL A 34 -17.59 6.64 3.79
C VAL A 34 -18.43 7.63 2.99
N LEU A 35 -18.13 8.91 3.14
CA LEU A 35 -18.85 9.96 2.41
C LEU A 35 -18.43 9.92 0.94
N THR A 36 -19.42 9.85 0.05
CA THR A 36 -19.24 9.86 -1.41
C THR A 36 -19.20 11.27 -1.96
N ASN A 37 -18.67 11.43 -3.19
CA ASN A 37 -18.54 12.72 -3.85
C ASN A 37 -19.89 13.44 -3.99
N ALA A 38 -19.98 14.63 -3.43
CA ALA A 38 -20.93 15.67 -3.82
C ALA A 38 -20.13 16.82 -4.45
N THR A 39 -20.64 17.45 -5.50
CA THR A 39 -19.98 18.57 -6.17
C THR A 39 -20.11 19.86 -5.35
N GLY A 40 -19.02 20.64 -5.24
CA GLY A 40 -19.11 22.07 -4.89
C GLY A 40 -18.81 22.45 -3.44
N HIS A 41 -17.60 22.19 -2.95
CA HIS A 41 -17.07 22.93 -1.80
C HIS A 41 -15.88 23.77 -2.23
N SER A 42 -15.98 25.08 -1.99
CA SER A 42 -15.00 26.09 -2.38
C SER A 42 -13.79 26.19 -1.44
N ASN A 43 -13.65 25.28 -0.46
CA ASN A 43 -12.53 25.31 0.49
C ASN A 43 -12.12 23.89 0.95
N VAL A 44 -11.63 23.09 0.00
CA VAL A 44 -11.04 21.78 0.29
C VAL A 44 -9.62 22.00 0.79
N ASN A 45 -9.37 21.66 2.06
CA ASN A 45 -8.03 21.77 2.66
C ASN A 45 -7.57 20.41 3.16
N VAL A 46 -6.88 19.66 2.30
CA VAL A 46 -6.23 18.40 2.65
C VAL A 46 -4.85 18.35 2.00
N SER A 47 -3.84 17.95 2.75
CA SER A 47 -2.50 17.72 2.21
C SER A 47 -2.17 16.22 2.20
N ILE A 48 -1.54 15.77 1.11
CA ILE A 48 -1.18 14.38 0.88
C ILE A 48 0.34 14.28 0.85
N ALA A 49 0.90 13.33 1.61
CA ALA A 49 2.28 12.90 1.48
C ALA A 49 2.35 11.64 0.62
N TYR A 50 2.91 11.76 -0.58
CA TYR A 50 3.17 10.63 -1.46
C TYR A 50 4.51 9.98 -1.12
N ILE A 51 4.48 8.70 -0.76
CA ILE A 51 5.69 7.87 -0.64
C ILE A 51 5.87 7.12 -1.96
N LEU A 52 6.82 7.57 -2.76
CA LEU A 52 7.16 6.96 -4.04
C LEU A 52 8.30 5.95 -3.84
N THR A 53 7.99 4.65 -3.93
CA THR A 53 9.00 3.57 -3.90
C THR A 53 9.29 3.13 -5.34
N LEU A 54 10.43 3.57 -5.87
CA LEU A 54 10.73 3.48 -7.30
C LEU A 54 11.88 2.52 -7.60
N ASN A 55 11.77 1.80 -8.72
CA ASN A 55 12.84 0.95 -9.23
C ASN A 55 12.92 0.96 -10.76
N GLY A 56 14.07 0.56 -11.31
CA GLY A 56 14.26 0.29 -12.73
C GLY A 56 14.77 1.48 -13.54
N ARG A 57 14.30 1.59 -14.78
CA ARG A 57 14.86 2.48 -15.82
C ARG A 57 13.85 3.46 -16.42
N ALA A 58 12.58 3.36 -16.05
CA ALA A 58 11.49 4.16 -16.63
C ALA A 58 11.44 5.59 -16.06
N THR A 59 12.54 6.34 -16.14
CA THR A 59 12.65 7.72 -15.60
C THR A 59 11.65 8.69 -16.24
N ARG A 60 11.35 8.53 -17.54
CA ARG A 60 10.31 9.31 -18.21
C ARG A 60 8.91 9.05 -17.63
N GLN A 61 8.61 7.79 -17.29
CA GLN A 61 7.35 7.44 -16.64
C GLN A 61 7.29 8.00 -15.22
N MET A 62 8.39 7.95 -14.47
CA MET A 62 8.50 8.60 -13.16
C MET A 62 8.21 10.11 -13.25
N PHE A 63 8.80 10.83 -14.19
CA PHE A 63 8.52 12.27 -14.39
C PHE A 63 7.06 12.52 -14.77
N ARG A 64 6.51 11.67 -15.63
CA ARG A 64 5.10 11.74 -16.06
C ARG A 64 4.15 11.56 -14.87
N LEU A 65 4.39 10.55 -14.03
CA LEU A 65 3.64 10.31 -12.80
C LEU A 65 3.77 11.49 -11.83
N PHE A 66 5.00 11.95 -11.57
CA PHE A 66 5.23 13.10 -10.69
C PHE A 66 4.44 14.33 -11.14
N ARG A 67 4.49 14.67 -12.44
CA ARG A 67 3.72 15.80 -12.98
C ARG A 67 2.21 15.64 -12.81
N ALA A 68 1.69 14.43 -12.94
CA ALA A 68 0.26 14.15 -12.77
C ALA A 68 -0.20 14.32 -11.30
N LEU A 69 0.69 14.07 -10.34
CA LEU A 69 0.41 14.16 -8.90
C LEU A 69 0.78 15.51 -8.29
N TYR A 70 1.69 16.27 -8.90
CA TYR A 70 2.31 17.41 -8.26
C TYR A 70 1.32 18.53 -7.93
N HIS A 71 1.33 18.95 -6.67
CA HIS A 71 0.80 20.22 -6.21
C HIS A 71 1.72 20.77 -5.11
N THR A 72 1.87 22.09 -5.07
CA THR A 72 2.67 22.82 -4.06
C THR A 72 2.29 22.56 -2.59
N HIS A 73 1.05 22.13 -2.31
CA HIS A 73 0.58 21.90 -0.94
C HIS A 73 0.71 20.43 -0.50
N HIS A 74 1.08 19.53 -1.41
CA HIS A 74 1.38 18.13 -1.11
C HIS A 74 2.87 17.96 -0.76
N CYS A 75 3.23 16.80 -0.22
CA CYS A 75 4.62 16.40 -0.02
C CYS A 75 4.97 15.16 -0.83
N PHE A 76 6.23 15.06 -1.23
CA PHE A 76 6.73 13.89 -1.96
C PHE A 76 7.97 13.36 -1.26
N TYR A 77 7.91 12.12 -0.81
CA TYR A 77 9.06 11.37 -0.32
C TYR A 77 9.39 10.30 -1.35
N ILE A 78 10.62 10.32 -1.87
CA ILE A 78 11.07 9.44 -2.94
C ILE A 78 12.16 8.53 -2.40
N HIS A 79 11.88 7.23 -2.41
CA HIS A 79 12.88 6.18 -2.27
C HIS A 79 13.14 5.58 -3.66
N VAL A 80 14.41 5.46 -4.01
CA VAL A 80 14.83 4.73 -5.21
C VAL A 80 15.70 3.56 -4.78
N ASP A 81 15.34 2.36 -5.21
CA ASP A 81 16.06 1.11 -4.92
C ASP A 81 17.58 1.31 -5.09
N LYS A 82 18.38 0.80 -4.14
CA LYS A 82 19.84 0.97 -4.09
C LYS A 82 20.54 0.57 -5.40
N ARG A 83 19.97 -0.38 -6.15
CA ARG A 83 20.50 -0.90 -7.42
C ARG A 83 20.21 0.03 -8.61
N SER A 84 19.22 0.92 -8.48
CA SER A 84 18.74 1.80 -9.55
C SER A 84 19.36 3.21 -9.52
N SER A 85 20.68 3.27 -9.53
CA SER A 85 21.44 4.53 -9.42
C SER A 85 21.16 5.55 -10.54
N HIS A 86 20.79 5.10 -11.74
CA HIS A 86 20.39 5.99 -12.84
C HIS A 86 19.09 6.75 -12.52
N MET A 87 18.07 6.03 -12.04
CA MET A 87 16.80 6.64 -11.63
C MET A 87 16.98 7.52 -10.40
N HIS A 88 17.84 7.12 -9.45
CA HIS A 88 18.14 7.94 -8.27
C HIS A 88 18.75 9.29 -8.64
N ARG A 89 19.71 9.34 -9.58
CA ARG A 89 20.26 10.61 -10.08
C ARG A 89 19.20 11.47 -10.76
N ALA A 90 18.25 10.87 -11.47
CA ALA A 90 17.15 11.59 -12.09
C ALA A 90 16.18 12.17 -11.03
N ALA A 91 15.87 11.42 -9.97
CA ALA A 91 15.06 11.88 -8.86
C ALA A 91 15.74 13.01 -8.07
N LEU A 92 17.05 12.93 -7.84
CA LEU A 92 17.80 14.02 -7.18
C LEU A 92 17.72 15.34 -7.97
N ARG A 93 17.96 15.30 -9.28
CA ARG A 93 17.83 16.49 -10.14
C ARG A 93 16.41 17.05 -10.17
N LEU A 94 15.40 16.18 -10.09
CA LEU A 94 14.01 16.61 -9.97
C LEU A 94 13.82 17.42 -8.69
N ALA A 95 14.28 16.89 -7.56
CA ALA A 95 14.07 17.50 -6.24
C ALA A 95 14.75 18.88 -6.08
N GLU A 96 15.81 19.18 -6.82
CA GLU A 96 16.46 20.50 -6.82
C GLU A 96 15.50 21.65 -7.16
N GLY A 97 14.45 21.38 -7.95
CA GLY A 97 13.46 22.38 -8.36
C GLY A 97 12.28 22.56 -7.39
N TYR A 98 12.18 21.78 -6.31
CA TYR A 98 10.97 21.72 -5.49
C TYR A 98 11.28 21.60 -3.99
N SER A 99 10.77 22.54 -3.18
CA SER A 99 10.97 22.55 -1.73
C SER A 99 10.21 21.44 -0.98
N ASN A 100 9.16 20.89 -1.59
CA ASN A 100 8.28 19.86 -1.03
C ASN A 100 8.59 18.44 -1.56
N VAL A 101 9.74 18.24 -2.20
CA VAL A 101 10.19 16.95 -2.74
C VAL A 101 11.48 16.51 -2.06
N PHE A 102 11.44 15.35 -1.43
CA PHE A 102 12.54 14.80 -0.64
C PHE A 102 12.97 13.45 -1.22
N VAL A 103 14.23 13.32 -1.60
CA VAL A 103 14.80 12.04 -2.07
C VAL A 103 15.72 11.50 -1.00
N THR A 104 15.43 10.32 -0.47
CA THR A 104 16.24 9.74 0.59
C THR A 104 17.60 9.25 0.09
N ARG A 105 18.65 9.54 0.87
CA ARG A 105 20.00 9.00 0.63
C ARG A 105 20.16 7.61 1.23
N GLN A 106 19.34 7.25 2.22
CA GLN A 106 19.31 5.93 2.83
C GLN A 106 18.51 4.99 1.93
N ARG A 107 19.22 4.31 1.04
CA ARG A 107 18.65 3.46 0.00
C ARG A 107 18.82 1.99 0.34
N HIS A 108 17.76 1.25 0.11
CA HIS A 108 17.67 -0.18 0.38
C HIS A 108 17.40 -0.97 -0.91
N ALA A 109 17.79 -2.24 -0.96
CA ALA A 109 17.43 -3.15 -2.04
C ALA A 109 16.07 -3.78 -1.73
N THR A 110 15.01 -3.21 -2.30
CA THR A 110 13.63 -3.65 -2.11
C THR A 110 13.30 -4.74 -3.12
N ILE A 111 13.78 -5.95 -2.85
CA ILE A 111 13.44 -7.14 -3.65
C ILE A 111 11.96 -7.48 -3.54
N TRP A 112 11.43 -8.20 -4.54
CA TRP A 112 10.05 -8.68 -4.49
C TRP A 112 9.83 -9.56 -3.26
N GLY A 113 8.79 -9.31 -2.48
CA GLY A 113 8.50 -10.04 -1.24
C GLY A 113 9.41 -9.74 -0.05
N GLY A 114 10.47 -8.94 -0.23
CA GLY A 114 11.46 -8.64 0.79
C GLY A 114 10.90 -7.94 2.02
N SER A 115 11.45 -8.25 3.19
CA SER A 115 11.03 -7.60 4.44
C SER A 115 11.36 -6.11 4.45
N THR A 116 12.39 -5.71 3.71
CA THR A 116 12.90 -4.35 3.63
C THR A 116 11.90 -3.34 3.05
N LEU A 117 10.89 -3.78 2.28
CA LEU A 117 9.83 -2.86 1.82
C LEU A 117 9.09 -2.22 2.99
N LEU A 118 8.76 -2.99 4.03
CA LEU A 118 8.12 -2.43 5.23
C LEU A 118 9.06 -1.47 5.96
N THR A 119 10.35 -1.82 6.07
CA THR A 119 11.36 -0.93 6.67
C THR A 119 11.42 0.41 5.94
N VAL A 120 11.44 0.41 4.61
CA VAL A 120 11.44 1.63 3.79
C VAL A 120 10.19 2.46 4.02
N LEU A 121 9.00 1.84 4.06
CA LEU A 121 7.74 2.55 4.29
C LEU A 121 7.69 3.18 5.70
N LEU A 122 8.11 2.44 6.73
CA LEU A 122 8.16 2.94 8.10
C LEU A 122 9.17 4.08 8.26
N GLN A 123 10.36 3.94 7.68
CA GLN A 123 11.39 5.00 7.67
C GLN A 123 10.88 6.25 6.94
N ALA A 124 10.24 6.09 5.78
CA ALA A 124 9.68 7.21 5.04
C ALA A 124 8.60 7.96 5.85
N MET A 125 7.72 7.23 6.54
CA MET A 125 6.70 7.81 7.42
C MET A 125 7.33 8.55 8.61
N GLU A 126 8.37 7.99 9.22
CA GLU A 126 9.13 8.63 10.31
C GLU A 126 9.82 9.92 9.84
N GLU A 127 10.51 9.89 8.71
CA GLU A 127 11.16 11.07 8.14
C GLU A 127 10.12 12.15 7.78
N LEU A 128 8.98 11.76 7.18
CA LEU A 128 7.87 12.67 6.84
C LEU A 128 7.24 13.34 8.07
N ILE A 129 7.12 12.65 9.21
CA ILE A 129 6.62 13.23 10.47
C ILE A 129 7.54 14.37 10.94
N ASN A 130 8.84 14.22 10.71
CA ASN A 130 9.88 15.13 11.21
C ASN A 130 10.28 16.23 10.21
N LYS A 131 9.60 16.34 9.05
CA LYS A 131 9.88 17.42 8.08
C LYS A 131 9.14 18.71 8.47
N PRO A 132 9.85 19.81 8.80
CA PRO A 132 9.23 21.04 9.32
C PRO A 132 8.37 21.79 8.31
N HIS A 133 8.57 21.59 7.01
CA HIS A 133 7.81 22.26 5.94
C HIS A 133 6.84 21.33 5.21
N CYS A 134 6.55 20.17 5.80
CA CYS A 134 5.67 19.17 5.22
C CYS A 134 4.56 18.82 6.21
N HIS A 135 3.46 19.57 6.16
CA HIS A 135 2.24 19.23 6.86
C HIS A 135 1.34 18.42 5.93
N TRP A 136 0.87 17.27 6.39
CA TRP A 136 0.07 16.34 5.61
C TRP A 136 -0.97 15.65 6.48
N ASP A 137 -2.15 15.40 5.91
CA ASP A 137 -3.27 14.71 6.55
C ASP A 137 -3.26 13.21 6.26
N PHE A 138 -2.77 12.82 5.08
CA PHE A 138 -2.71 11.43 4.63
C PHE A 138 -1.37 11.07 4.01
N VAL A 139 -0.96 9.81 4.17
CA VAL A 139 0.09 9.18 3.37
C VAL A 139 -0.54 8.29 2.31
N VAL A 140 -0.02 8.33 1.09
CA VAL A 140 -0.33 7.40 -0.01
C VAL A 140 0.96 6.84 -0.56
N ASN A 141 1.13 5.52 -0.59
CA ASN A 141 2.28 4.90 -1.24
C ASN A 141 1.98 4.57 -2.71
N LEU A 142 2.95 4.79 -3.61
CA LEU A 142 2.86 4.51 -5.05
C LEU A 142 4.21 3.98 -5.59
N SER A 143 4.18 3.16 -6.64
CA SER A 143 5.37 2.74 -7.40
C SER A 143 5.54 3.52 -8.71
N GLU A 144 6.63 3.29 -9.44
CA GLU A 144 6.84 3.83 -10.79
C GLU A 144 5.80 3.33 -11.81
N SER A 145 5.07 2.27 -11.47
CA SER A 145 4.07 1.62 -12.32
C SER A 145 2.62 1.96 -11.95
N ASP A 146 2.43 2.83 -10.96
CA ASP A 146 1.12 3.39 -10.61
C ASP A 146 0.82 4.63 -11.47
N TYR A 147 -0.46 4.93 -11.63
CA TYR A 147 -0.91 6.15 -12.29
C TYR A 147 -2.26 6.62 -11.76
N PRO A 148 -2.50 7.94 -11.62
CA PRO A 148 -3.83 8.44 -11.27
C PRO A 148 -4.85 8.05 -12.35
N ILE A 149 -6.06 7.71 -11.91
CA ILE A 149 -7.22 7.42 -12.77
C ILE A 149 -8.36 8.41 -12.53
N LYS A 150 -8.11 9.44 -11.71
CA LYS A 150 -8.97 10.61 -11.45
C LYS A 150 -8.08 11.82 -11.17
N SER A 151 -8.64 13.02 -11.22
CA SER A 151 -7.91 14.26 -10.92
C SER A 151 -7.53 14.36 -9.44
N ASN A 152 -6.47 15.14 -9.16
CA ASN A 152 -6.06 15.45 -7.79
C ASN A 152 -7.20 16.09 -6.99
N GLN A 153 -7.91 17.05 -7.58
CA GLN A 153 -9.07 17.68 -6.94
C GLN A 153 -10.11 16.66 -6.46
N ALA A 154 -10.40 15.64 -7.28
CA ALA A 154 -11.37 14.60 -6.88
C ALA A 154 -10.85 13.76 -5.70
N LEU A 155 -9.55 13.49 -5.65
CA LEU A 155 -8.92 12.78 -4.53
C LEU A 155 -8.92 13.65 -3.26
N GLU A 156 -8.54 14.92 -3.38
CA GLU A 156 -8.53 15.90 -2.28
C GLU A 156 -9.94 16.05 -1.69
N GLU A 157 -10.95 16.25 -2.52
CA GLU A 157 -12.36 16.33 -2.11
C GLU A 157 -12.84 15.07 -1.38
N PHE A 158 -12.39 13.90 -1.82
CA PHE A 158 -12.74 12.63 -1.19
C PHE A 158 -12.04 12.46 0.16
N LEU A 159 -10.74 12.73 0.24
CA LEU A 159 -9.96 12.59 1.47
C LEU A 159 -10.33 13.64 2.51
N TRP A 160 -10.64 14.87 2.09
CA TRP A 160 -11.11 15.93 2.99
C TRP A 160 -12.40 15.54 3.71
N ARG A 161 -13.38 14.96 3.00
CA ARG A 161 -14.63 14.46 3.61
C ARG A 161 -14.42 13.27 4.53
N ASN A 162 -13.35 12.52 4.33
CA ASN A 162 -13.06 11.29 5.05
C ASN A 162 -11.81 11.42 5.94
N LYS A 163 -11.49 12.63 6.42
CA LYS A 163 -10.36 12.88 7.33
C LYS A 163 -10.40 11.92 8.53
N GLY A 164 -9.23 11.39 8.89
CA GLY A 164 -9.07 10.42 9.97
C GLY A 164 -9.36 8.96 9.61
N ARG A 165 -9.96 8.67 8.45
CA ARG A 165 -10.17 7.29 7.96
C ARG A 165 -8.86 6.67 7.48
N ASN A 166 -8.81 5.34 7.47
CA ASN A 166 -7.69 4.57 6.92
C ASN A 166 -8.21 3.61 5.85
N PHE A 167 -7.60 3.64 4.67
CA PHE A 167 -8.03 2.97 3.44
C PHE A 167 -7.08 1.83 3.11
N LEU A 168 -7.50 0.61 3.45
CA LEU A 168 -6.77 -0.62 3.16
C LEU A 168 -7.72 -1.62 2.52
N LYS A 169 -7.20 -2.58 1.75
CA LYS A 169 -8.05 -3.58 1.10
C LYS A 169 -7.71 -4.97 1.62
N SER A 170 -8.59 -5.52 2.44
CA SER A 170 -8.45 -6.88 2.94
C SER A 170 -8.65 -7.91 1.81
N HIS A 171 -8.10 -9.11 1.99
CA HIS A 171 -8.18 -10.22 1.04
C HIS A 171 -9.62 -10.67 0.73
N GLY A 172 -10.58 -10.41 1.63
CA GLY A 172 -12.01 -10.68 1.45
C GLY A 172 -12.35 -12.17 1.31
N GLN A 173 -11.47 -13.05 1.79
CA GLN A 173 -11.59 -14.51 1.71
C GLN A 173 -11.53 -15.11 3.11
N ASP A 174 -11.46 -16.43 3.20
CA ASP A 174 -11.13 -17.13 4.44
C ASP A 174 -9.73 -16.78 4.95
N THR A 175 -9.64 -16.36 6.22
CA THR A 175 -8.39 -15.88 6.85
C THR A 175 -7.35 -16.98 6.95
N ASN A 176 -7.74 -18.20 7.33
CA ASN A 176 -6.78 -19.31 7.47
C ASN A 176 -6.10 -19.65 6.14
N ARG A 177 -6.87 -19.68 5.05
CA ARG A 177 -6.35 -19.81 3.68
C ARG A 177 -5.43 -18.66 3.30
N PHE A 178 -5.74 -17.43 3.69
CA PHE A 178 -4.87 -16.27 3.46
C PHE A 178 -3.53 -16.44 4.18
N LEU A 179 -3.52 -16.78 5.47
CA LEU A 179 -2.30 -16.99 6.25
C LEU A 179 -1.37 -18.00 5.57
N LYS A 180 -1.91 -19.16 5.19
CA LYS A 180 -1.15 -20.23 4.52
C LYS A 180 -0.63 -19.81 3.14
N LYS A 181 -1.41 -19.08 2.35
CA LYS A 181 -1.00 -18.63 1.01
C LYS A 181 0.09 -17.56 1.05
N GLN A 182 0.02 -16.67 2.04
CA GLN A 182 1.03 -15.64 2.27
C GLN A 182 2.28 -16.16 2.97
N GLY A 183 2.25 -17.39 3.50
CA GLY A 183 3.35 -17.93 4.29
C GLY A 183 3.54 -17.21 5.63
N LEU A 184 2.47 -16.65 6.21
CA LEU A 184 2.54 -15.96 7.50
C LEU A 184 2.86 -16.91 8.66
N ASP A 185 2.60 -18.20 8.48
CA ASP A 185 2.97 -19.32 9.36
C ASP A 185 4.40 -19.84 9.10
N ARG A 186 5.20 -19.12 8.31
CA ARG A 186 6.61 -19.41 8.05
C ARG A 186 7.51 -18.26 8.50
N THR A 187 8.72 -18.59 8.91
CA THR A 187 9.79 -17.62 9.19
C THR A 187 10.60 -17.40 7.92
N PHE A 188 10.80 -16.14 7.56
CA PHE A 188 11.69 -15.76 6.48
C PHE A 188 12.79 -14.83 6.99
N LEU A 189 13.94 -14.84 6.34
CA LEU A 189 15.02 -13.89 6.57
C LEU A 189 15.42 -13.28 5.24
N GLN A 190 15.37 -11.95 5.15
CA GLN A 190 16.03 -11.26 4.07
C GLN A 190 17.53 -11.18 4.39
N CYS A 191 18.33 -11.85 3.58
CA CYS A 191 19.78 -11.73 3.63
C CYS A 191 20.29 -11.63 2.20
N GLU A 192 21.22 -10.70 1.96
CA GLU A 192 21.62 -10.30 0.61
C GLU A 192 20.40 -9.85 -0.23
N GLU A 193 20.33 -10.25 -1.50
CA GLU A 193 19.20 -9.95 -2.39
C GLU A 193 18.20 -11.13 -2.49
N HIS A 194 18.06 -11.95 -1.44
CA HIS A 194 17.17 -13.11 -1.40
C HIS A 194 16.32 -13.20 -0.11
N MET A 195 15.10 -13.76 -0.21
CA MET A 195 14.27 -14.12 0.94
C MET A 195 14.32 -15.63 1.23
N TRP A 196 15.07 -15.99 2.27
CA TRP A 196 15.29 -17.36 2.70
C TRP A 196 14.16 -17.84 3.61
N ARG A 197 13.56 -18.99 3.32
CA ARG A 197 12.55 -19.61 4.20
C ARG A 197 13.25 -20.51 5.22
N LEU A 198 13.19 -20.12 6.49
CA LEU A 198 13.93 -20.80 7.57
C LEU A 198 13.15 -21.93 8.24
N GLY A 199 11.82 -21.89 8.22
CA GLY A 199 11.00 -22.92 8.87
C GLY A 199 9.58 -22.48 9.17
N GLU A 200 8.87 -23.29 9.94
CA GLU A 200 7.52 -22.98 10.43
C GLU A 200 7.58 -22.06 11.66
N ARG A 201 6.53 -21.28 11.89
CA ARG A 201 6.35 -20.50 13.12
C ARG A 201 4.90 -20.48 13.59
N LYS A 202 4.70 -20.24 14.88
CA LYS A 202 3.40 -19.93 15.45
C LYS A 202 3.18 -18.41 15.47
N LEU A 203 2.01 -17.98 15.01
CA LEU A 203 1.59 -16.58 15.09
C LEU A 203 1.16 -16.21 16.53
N PRO A 204 1.30 -14.95 16.95
CA PRO A 204 0.95 -14.52 18.29
C PRO A 204 -0.55 -14.72 18.57
N SER A 205 -0.86 -15.26 19.75
CA SER A 205 -2.25 -15.39 20.22
C SER A 205 -2.82 -14.03 20.64
N GLY A 206 -4.15 -13.90 20.60
CA GLY A 206 -4.85 -12.67 21.01
C GLY A 206 -4.79 -11.52 20.00
N VAL A 207 -4.09 -11.69 18.87
CA VAL A 207 -4.02 -10.69 17.79
C VAL A 207 -4.84 -11.18 16.59
N ARG A 208 -5.75 -10.33 16.11
CA ARG A 208 -6.48 -10.56 14.86
C ARG A 208 -5.59 -10.27 13.67
N ILE A 209 -5.09 -11.31 12.99
CA ILE A 209 -4.32 -11.15 11.76
C ILE A 209 -5.26 -10.88 10.58
N ASP A 210 -4.95 -9.84 9.80
CA ASP A 210 -5.65 -9.44 8.57
C ASP A 210 -4.61 -8.95 7.56
N GLY A 211 -4.97 -8.89 6.28
CA GLY A 211 -4.08 -8.45 5.22
C GLY A 211 -4.73 -8.43 3.85
N GLY A 212 -3.98 -8.03 2.84
CA GLY A 212 -4.43 -7.91 1.47
C GLY A 212 -3.47 -7.04 0.67
N SER A 213 -3.94 -5.90 0.17
CA SER A 213 -3.10 -5.01 -0.65
C SER A 213 -2.11 -4.22 0.20
N ASP A 214 -0.85 -4.17 -0.22
CA ASP A 214 0.21 -3.30 0.31
C ASP A 214 0.11 -1.83 -0.14
N TRP A 215 -0.70 -1.52 -1.15
CA TRP A 215 -1.12 -0.14 -1.48
C TRP A 215 -2.16 0.33 -0.48
N VAL A 216 -1.85 1.40 0.23
CA VAL A 216 -2.64 1.94 1.35
C VAL A 216 -2.74 3.45 1.28
N CYS A 217 -3.81 3.99 1.87
CA CYS A 217 -3.90 5.41 2.20
C CYS A 217 -4.21 5.54 3.70
N LEU A 218 -3.27 6.12 4.45
CA LEU A 218 -3.30 6.12 5.92
C LEU A 218 -3.39 7.54 6.45
N SER A 219 -4.18 7.75 7.51
CA SER A 219 -4.28 9.06 8.16
C SER A 219 -3.03 9.38 8.99
N ASN A 220 -2.71 10.67 9.11
CA ASN A 220 -1.57 11.15 9.89
C ASN A 220 -1.59 10.64 11.34
N ALA A 221 -2.76 10.66 11.98
CA ALA A 221 -2.93 10.19 13.35
C ALA A 221 -2.57 8.69 13.49
N PHE A 222 -3.00 7.85 12.54
CA PHE A 222 -2.66 6.43 12.57
C PHE A 222 -1.17 6.20 12.30
N VAL A 223 -0.59 6.91 11.34
CA VAL A 223 0.84 6.82 11.05
C VAL A 223 1.68 7.24 12.26
N ARG A 224 1.32 8.34 12.96
CA ARG A 224 1.98 8.74 14.21
C ARG A 224 1.89 7.68 15.29
N TYR A 225 0.75 7.01 15.44
CA TYR A 225 0.61 5.88 16.36
C TYR A 225 1.54 4.71 15.98
N VAL A 226 1.60 4.35 14.69
CA VAL A 226 2.47 3.26 14.20
C VAL A 226 3.95 3.57 14.44
N ILE A 227 4.37 4.82 14.24
CA ILE A 227 5.79 5.23 14.32
C ILE A 227 6.23 5.51 15.75
N SER A 228 5.46 6.31 16.49
CA SER A 228 5.91 6.96 17.74
C SER A 228 5.31 6.37 19.02
N SER A 229 4.41 5.38 18.94
CA SER A 229 3.85 4.76 20.15
C SER A 229 4.81 3.76 20.79
N ASN A 230 4.75 3.67 22.12
CA ASN A 230 5.42 2.63 22.92
C ASN A 230 4.49 1.42 23.16
N ASP A 231 3.49 1.22 22.30
CA ASP A 231 2.51 0.15 22.44
C ASP A 231 3.16 -1.24 22.26
N GLN A 232 2.85 -2.17 23.16
CA GLN A 232 3.35 -3.54 23.12
C GLN A 232 2.92 -4.27 21.84
N LEU A 233 1.75 -3.95 21.30
CA LEU A 233 1.28 -4.46 20.00
C LEU A 233 2.26 -4.09 18.89
N ILE A 234 2.66 -2.82 18.81
CA ILE A 234 3.55 -2.32 17.75
C ILE A 234 4.92 -2.96 17.87
N SER A 235 5.52 -2.94 19.06
CA SER A 235 6.85 -3.54 19.28
C SER A 235 6.87 -5.05 19.02
N GLY A 236 5.83 -5.78 19.43
CA GLY A 236 5.68 -7.20 19.13
C GLY A 236 5.51 -7.48 17.64
N LEU A 237 4.64 -6.73 16.95
CA LEU A 237 4.41 -6.90 15.52
C LEU A 237 5.64 -6.52 14.70
N ARG A 238 6.39 -5.47 15.05
CA ARG A 238 7.65 -5.13 14.35
C ARG A 238 8.63 -6.32 14.34
N LYS A 239 8.78 -7.03 15.46
CA LYS A 239 9.62 -8.25 15.55
C LYS A 239 9.08 -9.38 14.67
N VAL A 240 7.77 -9.61 14.65
CA VAL A 240 7.18 -10.66 13.80
C VAL A 240 7.38 -10.33 12.32
N TYR A 241 7.15 -9.08 11.94
CA TYR A 241 7.15 -8.62 10.55
C TYR A 241 8.54 -8.40 9.96
N GLU A 242 9.58 -8.27 10.79
CA GLU A 242 10.98 -8.31 10.37
C GLU A 242 11.32 -9.63 9.65
N TYR A 243 10.76 -10.75 10.13
CA TYR A 243 10.99 -12.10 9.61
C TYR A 243 9.80 -12.64 8.80
N THR A 244 9.10 -11.76 8.09
CA THR A 244 7.87 -12.09 7.34
C THR A 244 8.05 -11.81 5.85
N LEU A 245 7.59 -12.73 5.00
CA LEU A 245 7.45 -12.52 3.55
C LEU A 245 6.29 -11.55 3.27
N LEU A 246 6.47 -10.64 2.31
CA LEU A 246 5.43 -9.66 1.92
C LEU A 246 4.84 -8.89 3.12
N PRO A 247 5.67 -8.34 4.03
CA PRO A 247 5.17 -7.85 5.32
C PRO A 247 4.20 -6.66 5.19
N ALA A 248 4.39 -5.80 4.19
CA ALA A 248 3.52 -4.65 3.95
C ALA A 248 2.07 -5.06 3.60
N GLU A 249 1.85 -6.26 3.08
CA GLU A 249 0.52 -6.77 2.74
C GLU A 249 -0.34 -7.10 3.97
N SER A 250 0.24 -7.22 5.18
CA SER A 250 -0.55 -7.52 6.39
C SER A 250 -0.18 -6.71 7.63
N PHE A 251 0.98 -6.04 7.68
CA PHE A 251 1.41 -5.25 8.85
C PHE A 251 0.41 -4.15 9.22
N PHE A 252 0.14 -3.22 8.30
CA PHE A 252 -0.75 -2.09 8.59
C PHE A 252 -2.19 -2.53 8.87
N HIS A 253 -2.66 -3.58 8.20
CA HIS A 253 -3.96 -4.20 8.44
C HIS A 253 -4.05 -4.75 9.87
N THR A 254 -3.07 -5.56 10.27
CA THR A 254 -3.02 -6.18 11.58
C THR A 254 -2.92 -5.12 12.68
N VAL A 255 -2.05 -4.13 12.54
CA VAL A 255 -1.95 -3.03 13.52
C VAL A 255 -3.27 -2.27 13.64
N LEU A 256 -3.88 -1.90 12.53
CA LEU A 256 -5.10 -1.11 12.52
C LEU A 256 -6.28 -1.88 13.15
N ARG A 257 -6.40 -3.18 12.87
CA ARG A 257 -7.48 -4.03 13.41
C ARG A 257 -7.40 -4.24 14.92
N ASN A 258 -6.20 -4.13 15.50
CA ASN A 258 -5.95 -4.44 16.91
C ASN A 258 -5.61 -3.19 17.75
N SER A 259 -5.76 -1.99 17.20
CA SER A 259 -5.52 -0.73 17.90
C SER A 259 -6.80 0.08 18.09
N ALA A 260 -6.70 1.18 18.85
CA ALA A 260 -7.80 2.14 19.02
C ALA A 260 -8.29 2.75 17.69
N PHE A 261 -7.50 2.63 16.61
CA PHE A 261 -7.87 3.10 15.27
C PHE A 261 -8.77 2.12 14.51
N CYS A 262 -9.13 0.96 15.06
CA CYS A 262 -9.95 -0.04 14.36
C CYS A 262 -11.27 0.50 13.77
N PRO A 263 -11.99 1.50 14.37
CA PRO A 263 -13.20 2.05 13.77
C PRO A 263 -12.95 2.92 12.53
N SER A 264 -11.71 3.38 12.34
CA SER A 264 -11.31 4.21 11.19
C SER A 264 -11.05 3.39 9.90
N PHE A 265 -11.01 2.06 10.01
CA PHE A 265 -10.78 1.17 8.88
C PHE A 265 -11.87 1.28 7.80
N THR A 266 -11.45 1.33 6.54
CA THR A 266 -12.27 1.28 5.34
C THR A 266 -11.75 0.18 4.42
N ASP A 267 -12.59 -0.79 4.04
CA ASP A 267 -12.22 -1.91 3.15
C ASP A 267 -12.16 -1.52 1.65
N ASN A 268 -11.40 -0.47 1.37
CA ASN A 268 -11.10 0.04 0.04
C ASN A 268 -9.78 0.78 0.15
N ASN A 269 -8.79 0.41 -0.66
CA ASN A 269 -7.47 1.03 -0.69
C ASN A 269 -7.31 2.11 -1.78
N LEU A 270 -8.39 2.49 -2.45
CA LEU A 270 -8.41 3.52 -3.50
C LEU A 270 -7.68 3.11 -4.79
N HIS A 271 -7.29 1.84 -4.96
CA HIS A 271 -6.53 1.35 -6.11
C HIS A 271 -7.32 0.36 -6.97
N LEU A 272 -7.24 0.52 -8.28
CA LEU A 272 -7.58 -0.52 -9.26
C LEU A 272 -6.32 -1.32 -9.61
N THR A 273 -6.25 -2.57 -9.16
CA THR A 273 -5.16 -3.50 -9.51
C THR A 273 -5.60 -4.49 -10.58
N ASN A 274 -4.88 -4.56 -11.71
CA ASN A 274 -5.25 -5.39 -12.86
C ASN A 274 -4.83 -6.87 -12.70
N TRP A 275 -5.46 -7.57 -11.77
CA TRP A 275 -5.21 -9.00 -11.55
C TRP A 275 -5.76 -9.85 -12.69
N LYS A 276 -4.87 -10.55 -13.40
CA LYS A 276 -5.22 -11.64 -14.34
C LYS A 276 -4.45 -12.90 -13.93
N ARG A 277 -4.96 -13.64 -12.94
CA ARG A 277 -4.21 -14.73 -12.26
C ARG A 277 -3.64 -15.79 -13.21
N LYS A 278 -4.35 -16.16 -14.29
CA LYS A 278 -3.84 -17.09 -15.32
C LYS A 278 -2.55 -16.63 -16.00
N LEU A 279 -2.29 -15.33 -16.01
CA LEU A 279 -1.11 -14.72 -16.62
C LEU A 279 -0.05 -14.34 -15.57
N GLY A 280 -0.48 -13.75 -14.44
CA GLY A 280 0.42 -13.16 -13.45
C GLY A 280 0.94 -14.10 -12.35
N CYS A 281 0.35 -15.29 -12.17
CA CYS A 281 0.74 -16.27 -11.16
C CYS A 281 1.55 -17.42 -11.78
N ARG A 282 2.81 -17.16 -12.16
CA ARG A 282 3.70 -18.16 -12.79
C ARG A 282 4.87 -18.57 -11.91
N CYS A 283 4.86 -18.17 -10.64
CA CYS A 283 5.97 -18.40 -9.72
C CYS A 283 7.32 -17.88 -10.28
N GLN A 284 7.26 -16.72 -10.94
CA GLN A 284 8.38 -16.10 -11.64
C GLN A 284 9.47 -15.50 -10.72
N TYR A 285 9.28 -15.59 -9.40
CA TYR A 285 10.17 -15.00 -8.39
C TYR A 285 10.96 -16.04 -7.58
N LYS A 286 10.95 -17.33 -7.97
CA LYS A 286 11.63 -18.42 -7.23
C LYS A 286 13.12 -18.19 -7.00
N ASN A 287 13.77 -17.43 -7.87
CA ASN A 287 15.19 -17.10 -7.78
C ASN A 287 15.49 -15.91 -6.85
N ILE A 288 14.46 -15.28 -6.30
CA ILE A 288 14.56 -14.13 -5.39
C ILE A 288 13.95 -14.47 -4.02
N VAL A 289 12.97 -15.37 -4.00
CA VAL A 289 12.26 -15.77 -2.78
C VAL A 289 11.99 -17.27 -2.76
N ASP A 290 12.05 -17.87 -1.57
CA ASP A 290 11.68 -19.28 -1.35
C ASP A 290 10.15 -19.48 -1.28
N TRP A 291 9.41 -18.82 -2.18
CA TRP A 291 7.95 -18.86 -2.26
C TRP A 291 7.43 -18.57 -3.66
N CYS A 292 6.18 -18.96 -3.93
CA CYS A 292 5.52 -18.63 -5.19
C CYS A 292 4.68 -17.37 -5.09
N GLY A 293 4.99 -16.39 -5.93
CA GLY A 293 4.28 -15.13 -6.05
C GLY A 293 3.36 -15.01 -7.25
N CYS A 294 2.53 -13.97 -7.20
CA CYS A 294 1.79 -13.44 -8.33
C CYS A 294 2.08 -11.94 -8.47
N SER A 295 1.96 -11.41 -9.68
CA SER A 295 1.97 -9.96 -9.92
C SER A 295 0.81 -9.53 -10.80
N PRO A 296 0.30 -8.30 -10.63
CA PRO A 296 -0.71 -7.74 -11.53
C PRO A 296 -0.16 -7.57 -12.95
N ASN A 297 -1.05 -7.52 -13.92
CA ASN A 297 -0.70 -7.30 -15.31
C ASN A 297 -0.71 -5.81 -15.66
N ASP A 298 -0.03 -5.44 -16.74
CA ASP A 298 -0.15 -4.11 -17.30
C ASP A 298 -1.52 -3.88 -17.92
N PHE A 299 -2.03 -2.66 -17.76
CA PHE A 299 -3.16 -2.17 -18.52
C PHE A 299 -2.78 -2.04 -20.01
N THR A 300 -3.75 -2.32 -20.86
CA THR A 300 -3.67 -2.10 -22.32
C THR A 300 -4.95 -1.38 -22.76
N PRO A 301 -5.05 -0.88 -24.01
CA PRO A 301 -6.29 -0.28 -24.51
C PRO A 301 -7.51 -1.23 -24.39
N LYS A 302 -7.30 -2.55 -24.41
CA LYS A 302 -8.34 -3.57 -24.23
C LYS A 302 -8.96 -3.56 -22.82
N ASP A 303 -8.22 -3.06 -21.83
CA ASP A 303 -8.69 -2.95 -20.45
C ASP A 303 -9.40 -1.61 -20.16
N TRP A 304 -9.60 -0.74 -21.17
CA TRP A 304 -10.17 0.60 -20.99
C TRP A 304 -11.52 0.59 -20.28
N ASN A 305 -12.38 -0.39 -20.56
CA ASN A 305 -13.70 -0.49 -19.91
C ASN A 305 -13.57 -0.62 -18.38
N LYS A 306 -12.50 -1.27 -17.88
CA LYS A 306 -12.23 -1.37 -16.43
C LYS A 306 -11.85 -0.01 -15.84
N LEU A 307 -11.02 0.75 -16.54
CA LEU A 307 -10.61 2.10 -16.15
C LEU A 307 -11.82 3.05 -16.17
N TYR A 308 -12.60 3.04 -17.25
CA TYR A 308 -13.80 3.84 -17.39
C TYR A 308 -14.84 3.56 -16.29
N ALA A 309 -15.03 2.28 -15.92
CA ALA A 309 -15.93 1.86 -14.85
C ALA A 309 -15.52 2.38 -13.45
N THR A 310 -14.32 2.93 -13.28
CA THR A 310 -13.90 3.54 -12.00
C THR A 310 -14.50 4.92 -11.77
N ARG A 311 -15.09 5.57 -12.80
CA ARG A 311 -15.71 6.90 -12.68
C ARG A 311 -16.74 6.95 -11.53
N SER A 312 -17.54 5.90 -11.39
CA SER A 312 -18.58 5.77 -10.35
C SER A 312 -18.10 5.15 -9.03
N ARG A 313 -16.82 4.77 -8.91
CA ARG A 313 -16.26 4.09 -7.74
C ARG A 313 -15.24 4.97 -7.03
N ASN A 314 -15.04 4.80 -5.73
CA ASN A 314 -14.02 5.51 -4.96
C ASN A 314 -12.64 4.87 -5.16
N LEU A 315 -12.15 4.90 -6.41
CA LEU A 315 -10.81 4.46 -6.83
C LEU A 315 -10.15 5.63 -7.55
N PHE A 316 -8.89 5.91 -7.21
CA PHE A 316 -8.16 7.10 -7.62
C PHE A 316 -6.82 6.78 -8.29
N PHE A 317 -6.29 5.59 -8.05
CA PHE A 317 -5.06 5.09 -8.69
C PHE A 317 -5.29 3.76 -9.40
N GLY A 318 -4.49 3.49 -10.42
CA GLY A 318 -4.47 2.21 -11.14
C GLY A 318 -3.06 1.64 -11.28
N ARG A 319 -2.96 0.31 -11.34
CA ARG A 319 -1.70 -0.40 -11.62
C ARG A 319 -1.90 -1.77 -12.29
N LYS A 320 -0.97 -2.23 -13.15
CA LYS A 320 0.30 -1.59 -13.52
C LYS A 320 0.25 -0.87 -14.86
N PHE A 321 1.09 0.14 -15.02
CA PHE A 321 1.31 0.87 -16.26
C PHE A 321 2.81 0.88 -16.58
N GLU A 322 3.19 0.17 -17.64
CA GLU A 322 4.56 0.15 -18.15
C GLU A 322 4.58 0.67 -19.59
N ALA A 323 5.27 1.78 -19.81
CA ALA A 323 5.32 2.44 -21.12
C ALA A 323 5.92 1.55 -22.22
N VAL A 324 6.85 0.67 -21.84
CA VAL A 324 7.47 -0.31 -22.75
C VAL A 324 6.50 -1.42 -23.17
N VAL A 325 5.43 -1.66 -22.41
CA VAL A 325 4.39 -2.66 -22.72
C VAL A 325 3.24 -2.01 -23.48
N SER A 326 2.75 -0.86 -23.01
CA SER A 326 1.63 -0.17 -23.64
C SER A 326 1.60 1.30 -23.28
N LEU A 327 2.35 2.13 -24.00
CA LEU A 327 2.25 3.59 -23.90
C LEU A 327 0.86 4.12 -24.28
N ALA A 328 0.17 3.46 -25.23
CA ALA A 328 -1.12 3.90 -25.75
C ALA A 328 -2.20 4.06 -24.68
N VAL A 329 -2.28 3.14 -23.71
CA VAL A 329 -3.27 3.26 -22.61
C VAL A 329 -2.94 4.41 -21.67
N ILE A 330 -1.66 4.70 -21.45
CA ILE A 330 -1.21 5.81 -20.59
C ILE A 330 -1.55 7.14 -21.27
N ASN A 331 -1.30 7.25 -22.58
CA ASN A 331 -1.68 8.43 -23.37
C ASN A 331 -3.20 8.65 -23.38
N LYS A 332 -3.98 7.58 -23.55
CA LYS A 332 -5.44 7.66 -23.49
C LYS A 332 -5.94 8.08 -22.10
N LEU A 333 -5.29 7.62 -21.04
CA LEU A 333 -5.60 7.99 -19.65
C LEU A 333 -5.29 9.47 -19.40
N ASP A 334 -4.13 9.97 -19.83
CA ASP A 334 -3.80 11.39 -19.74
C ASP A 334 -4.80 12.28 -20.47
N ALA A 335 -5.11 11.95 -21.73
CA ALA A 335 -6.07 12.72 -22.53
C ALA A 335 -7.47 12.74 -21.89
N TRP A 336 -7.85 11.65 -21.20
CA TRP A 336 -9.11 11.57 -20.48
C TRP A 336 -9.14 12.40 -19.19
N LEU A 337 -8.00 12.53 -18.49
CA LEU A 337 -7.90 13.25 -17.22
C LEU A 337 -7.62 14.74 -17.36
N TYR A 338 -6.77 15.12 -18.33
CA TYR A 338 -6.17 16.45 -18.42
C TYR A 338 -6.40 17.14 -19.78
N HIS A 339 -7.27 16.58 -20.63
CA HIS A 339 -7.45 16.93 -22.04
C HIS A 339 -6.25 16.54 -22.94
N PRO A 340 -6.45 16.40 -24.26
CA PRO A 340 -5.37 16.13 -25.19
C PRO A 340 -4.31 17.22 -25.14
N TYR A 341 -3.05 16.83 -25.33
CA TYR A 341 -1.99 17.77 -25.66
C TYR A 341 -2.36 18.53 -26.95
N ARG A 342 -1.90 19.78 -27.08
CA ARG A 342 -2.10 20.55 -28.31
C ARG A 342 -1.37 19.86 -29.46
N ASP A 343 -1.90 19.95 -30.67
CA ASP A 343 -1.41 19.23 -31.86
C ASP A 343 0.06 19.56 -32.24
N ASP A 344 0.66 20.57 -31.61
CA ASP A 344 2.05 21.02 -31.78
C ASP A 344 3.04 20.44 -30.74
N THR A 345 2.61 19.48 -29.91
CA THR A 345 3.43 18.82 -28.85
C THR A 345 3.39 17.30 -28.93
#